data_AF-A0A4Q8M3D5-F1
#
_entry.id   AF-A0A4Q8M3D5-F1
#
_cell.length_a   1.000
_cell.length_b   1.000
_cell.length_c   1.000
_cell.angle_alpha   90.00
_cell.angle_beta   90.00
_cell.angle_gamma   90.00
#
_symmetry.space_group_name_H-M   'P 1'
#
loop_
_entity.id
_entity.type
_entity.pdbx_description
1 polymer ?
#
loop_
_entity_poly.entity_id
_entity_poly.type
_entity_poly.pdbx_seq_one_letter_code
_entity_poly.pdbx_strand_id
1 'polypeptide(L)'
;MIEGESVMDDGYNYIYSRLVESPDDMLGIIAYSFYKKQKIEFISTFKQKHSRLPSDSELEVFYLASNGEASISSYRTKAENLSRNFVDAVLGEQLKIIKEQSDLELVSRVRGLRPAFWQSVAQNVFASVLFVLLIGVLVFFTWSFRFGFSEALQQMMGVEFVNKSDSPNPSSGKSR
;
A
#
# COMPACT_ATOMS: atom_id res chain seq x y z
N MET A 1 -8.03 -36.04 61.17
CA MET A 1 -6.68 -36.20 60.59
C MET A 1 -6.88 -36.88 59.25
N ILE A 2 -6.74 -36.23 58.10
CA ILE A 2 -5.77 -35.20 57.70
C ILE A 2 -6.51 -34.06 56.96
N GLU A 3 -6.10 -32.82 57.22
CA GLU A 3 -6.53 -31.59 56.56
C GLU A 3 -6.20 -31.63 55.07
N GLY A 4 -7.22 -31.49 54.22
CA GLY A 4 -7.06 -31.17 52.80
C GLY A 4 -6.94 -29.67 52.66
N GLU A 5 -5.70 -29.20 52.60
CA GLU A 5 -5.28 -27.83 52.31
C GLU A 5 -6.09 -27.22 51.14
N SER A 6 -6.81 -26.14 51.42
CA SER A 6 -7.54 -25.38 50.42
C SER A 6 -6.55 -24.70 49.48
N VAL A 7 -6.28 -25.34 48.33
CA VAL A 7 -5.44 -24.79 47.28
C VAL A 7 -6.05 -23.46 46.81
N MET A 8 -5.40 -22.34 47.10
CA MET A 8 -5.76 -21.03 46.57
C MET A 8 -5.43 -20.96 45.07
N ASP A 9 -6.28 -21.57 44.24
CA ASP A 9 -6.09 -21.76 42.80
C ASP A 9 -6.65 -20.61 41.91
N ASP A 10 -7.41 -19.66 42.46
CA ASP A 10 -8.28 -18.85 41.60
C ASP A 10 -7.63 -17.60 40.96
N GLY A 11 -6.46 -17.15 41.45
CA GLY A 11 -5.83 -15.91 40.97
C GLY A 11 -4.90 -16.06 39.75
N TYR A 12 -4.16 -17.18 39.68
CA TYR A 12 -3.16 -17.39 38.64
C TYR A 12 -3.79 -17.79 37.30
N ASN A 13 -4.78 -18.68 37.33
CA ASN A 13 -5.51 -19.11 36.14
C ASN A 13 -6.32 -17.95 35.55
N TYR A 14 -6.83 -17.04 36.39
CA TYR A 14 -7.56 -15.86 35.95
C TYR A 14 -6.67 -14.94 35.10
N ILE A 15 -5.56 -14.44 35.63
CA ILE A 15 -4.75 -13.46 34.89
C ILE A 15 -4.08 -14.05 33.64
N TYR A 16 -3.73 -15.34 33.67
CA TYR A 16 -3.17 -16.03 32.51
C TYR A 16 -4.18 -16.07 31.36
N SER A 17 -5.42 -16.52 31.61
CA SER A 17 -6.49 -16.56 30.59
C SER A 17 -6.91 -15.18 30.09
N ARG A 18 -6.67 -14.12 30.89
CA ARG A 18 -6.89 -12.72 30.47
C ARG A 18 -5.78 -12.17 29.59
N LEU A 19 -4.57 -12.71 29.66
CA LEU A 19 -3.41 -12.24 28.90
C LEU A 19 -3.10 -13.09 27.68
N VAL A 20 -3.31 -14.41 27.78
CA VAL A 20 -2.96 -15.42 26.78
C VAL A 20 -4.23 -15.97 26.15
N GLU A 21 -4.45 -15.63 24.88
CA GLU A 21 -5.66 -16.04 24.15
C GLU A 21 -5.57 -17.48 23.63
N SER A 22 -4.36 -17.94 23.30
CA SER A 22 -4.10 -19.28 22.78
C SER A 22 -2.69 -19.76 23.13
N PRO A 23 -2.39 -21.07 23.03
CA PRO A 23 -1.04 -21.59 23.28
C PRO A 23 0.05 -20.98 22.40
N ASP A 24 -0.31 -20.47 21.23
CA ASP A 24 0.60 -19.84 20.26
C ASP A 24 0.63 -18.30 20.36
N ASP A 25 -0.10 -17.72 21.32
CA ASP A 25 -0.10 -16.27 21.58
C ASP A 25 1.20 -15.83 22.27
N MET A 26 2.25 -15.67 21.48
CA MET A 26 3.58 -15.26 21.95
C MET A 26 3.55 -13.91 22.67
N LEU A 27 2.75 -12.96 22.19
CA LEU A 27 2.63 -11.65 22.84
C LEU A 27 1.95 -11.77 24.21
N GLY A 28 0.89 -12.58 24.30
CA GLY A 28 0.25 -12.91 25.57
C GLY A 28 1.19 -13.61 26.54
N ILE A 29 1.98 -14.59 26.08
CA ILE A 29 2.96 -15.33 26.89
C ILE A 29 4.03 -14.36 27.44
N ILE A 30 4.55 -13.47 26.59
CA ILE A 30 5.51 -12.44 27.01
C ILE A 30 4.83 -11.47 27.98
N ALA A 31 3.59 -11.05 27.75
CA ALA A 31 2.84 -10.17 28.64
C ALA A 31 2.65 -10.80 30.03
N TYR A 32 2.34 -12.10 30.08
CA TYR A 32 2.25 -12.85 31.33
C TYR A 32 3.60 -12.91 32.08
N SER A 33 4.72 -12.99 31.36
CA SER A 33 6.05 -12.91 31.99
C SER A 33 6.28 -11.57 32.69
N PHE A 34 5.79 -10.46 32.12
CA PHE A 34 5.85 -9.14 32.76
C PHE A 34 5.00 -9.08 34.03
N TYR A 35 3.79 -9.64 34.01
CA TYR A 35 2.95 -9.77 35.20
C TYR A 35 3.69 -10.55 36.32
N LYS A 36 4.25 -11.71 35.99
CA LYS A 36 4.97 -12.55 36.95
C LYS A 36 6.20 -11.84 37.52
N LYS A 37 6.95 -11.14 36.67
CA LYS A 37 8.07 -10.30 37.10
C LYS A 37 7.62 -9.24 38.10
N GLN A 38 6.53 -8.53 37.82
CA GLN A 38 6.02 -7.52 38.75
C GLN A 38 5.56 -8.13 40.08
N LYS A 39 4.94 -9.31 40.07
CA LYS A 39 4.56 -10.02 41.30
C LYS A 39 5.78 -10.38 42.15
N ILE A 40 6.86 -10.85 41.52
CA ILE A 40 8.13 -11.14 42.21
C ILE A 40 8.70 -9.86 42.83
N GLU A 41 8.71 -8.75 42.09
CA GLU A 41 9.17 -7.45 42.58
C GLU A 41 8.35 -6.96 43.77
N PHE A 42 7.01 -7.09 43.72
CA PHE A 42 6.12 -6.76 44.82
C PHE A 42 6.45 -7.58 46.08
N ILE A 43 6.53 -8.91 45.96
CA ILE A 43 6.83 -9.80 47.09
C ILE A 43 8.22 -9.52 47.66
N SER A 44 9.22 -9.31 46.80
CA SER A 44 10.58 -8.99 47.20
C SER A 44 10.65 -7.67 47.98
N THR A 45 9.99 -6.63 47.47
CA THR A 45 9.95 -5.31 48.10
C THR A 45 9.23 -5.38 49.46
N PHE A 46 8.12 -6.12 49.51
CA PHE A 46 7.38 -6.34 50.74
C PHE A 46 8.25 -7.05 51.79
N LYS A 47 8.94 -8.13 51.38
CA LYS A 47 9.84 -8.90 52.26
C LYS A 47 10.97 -8.04 52.80
N GLN A 48 11.57 -7.17 51.97
CA GLN A 48 12.63 -6.27 52.42
C GLN A 48 12.12 -5.26 53.46
N LYS A 49 10.90 -4.75 53.29
CA LYS A 49 10.32 -3.73 54.18
C LYS A 49 9.77 -4.28 55.50
N HIS A 50 9.19 -5.47 55.47
CA HIS A 50 8.47 -6.06 56.60
C HIS A 50 9.18 -7.28 57.21
N SER A 51 10.31 -7.71 56.64
CA SER A 51 11.08 -8.91 57.05
C SER A 51 10.26 -10.22 57.06
N ARG A 52 9.14 -10.25 56.33
CA ARG A 52 8.25 -11.42 56.16
C ARG A 52 7.61 -11.40 54.78
N LEU A 53 7.05 -12.54 54.35
CA LEU A 53 6.23 -12.59 53.14
C LEU A 53 4.89 -11.87 53.36
N PRO A 54 4.28 -11.31 52.29
CA PRO A 54 2.93 -10.74 52.37
C PRO A 54 1.91 -11.83 52.69
N SER A 55 0.89 -11.50 53.48
CA SER A 55 -0.29 -12.35 53.66
C SER A 55 -1.19 -12.32 52.42
N ASP A 56 -2.17 -13.21 52.35
CA ASP A 56 -3.08 -13.28 51.20
C ASP A 56 -3.90 -12.00 51.02
N SER A 57 -4.33 -11.38 52.12
CA SER A 57 -4.99 -10.06 52.11
C SER A 57 -4.10 -8.93 51.58
N GLU A 58 -2.78 -9.00 51.81
CA GLU A 58 -1.82 -8.01 51.28
C GLU A 58 -1.53 -8.28 49.80
N LEU A 59 -1.59 -9.54 49.37
CA LEU A 59 -1.52 -9.93 47.96
C LEU A 59 -2.78 -9.57 47.17
N GLU A 60 -3.94 -9.54 47.81
CA GLU A 60 -5.20 -9.13 47.18
C GLU A 60 -5.11 -7.70 46.63
N VAL A 61 -4.46 -6.79 47.37
CA VAL A 61 -4.20 -5.42 46.91
C VAL A 61 -3.38 -5.42 45.62
N PHE A 62 -2.39 -6.31 45.52
CA PHE A 62 -1.62 -6.47 44.28
C PHE A 62 -2.53 -6.98 43.15
N TYR A 63 -3.34 -8.02 43.40
CA TYR A 63 -4.22 -8.58 42.37
C TYR A 63 -5.24 -7.56 41.85
N LEU A 64 -5.85 -6.76 42.72
CA LEU A 64 -6.78 -5.70 42.33
C LEU A 64 -6.11 -4.67 41.41
N ALA A 65 -4.86 -4.29 41.70
CA ALA A 65 -4.11 -3.35 40.87
C ALA A 65 -3.61 -3.98 39.56
N SER A 66 -3.09 -5.20 39.61
CA SER A 66 -2.44 -5.86 38.48
C SER A 66 -3.42 -6.48 37.48
N ASN A 67 -4.61 -6.89 37.94
CA ASN A 67 -5.59 -7.58 37.11
C ASN A 67 -6.62 -6.62 36.47
N GLY A 68 -6.49 -5.31 36.71
CA GLY A 68 -7.31 -4.30 36.05
C GLY A 68 -6.97 -4.14 34.56
N GLU A 69 -7.94 -3.69 33.76
CA GLU A 69 -7.80 -3.54 32.29
C GLU A 69 -6.60 -2.69 31.86
N ALA A 70 -6.32 -1.61 32.59
CA ALA A 70 -5.18 -0.74 32.30
C ALA A 70 -3.85 -1.47 32.48
N SER A 71 -3.73 -2.31 33.52
CA SER A 71 -2.53 -3.12 33.78
C SER A 71 -2.37 -4.21 32.72
N ILE A 72 -3.47 -4.91 32.38
CA ILE A 72 -3.51 -5.92 31.30
C ILE A 72 -3.02 -5.31 29.98
N SER A 73 -3.60 -4.18 29.58
CA SER A 73 -3.20 -3.44 28.37
C SER A 73 -1.74 -3.00 28.43
N SER A 74 -1.27 -2.56 29.60
CA SER A 74 0.13 -2.18 29.81
C SER A 74 1.09 -3.36 29.60
N TYR A 75 0.77 -4.55 30.11
CA TYR A 75 1.62 -5.74 29.90
C TYR A 75 1.67 -6.12 28.42
N ARG A 76 0.53 -6.08 27.70
CA ARG A 76 0.50 -6.36 26.26
C ARG A 76 1.31 -5.34 25.45
N THR A 77 1.14 -4.05 25.76
CA THR A 77 1.94 -2.98 25.14
C THR A 77 3.44 -3.19 25.39
N LYS A 78 3.85 -3.60 26.59
CA LYS A 78 5.26 -3.92 26.90
C LYS A 78 5.76 -5.11 26.10
N ALA A 79 4.94 -6.16 25.94
CA ALA A 79 5.27 -7.33 25.14
C ALA A 79 5.43 -6.97 23.65
N GLU A 80 4.54 -6.16 23.10
CA GLU A 80 4.63 -5.65 21.73
C GLU A 80 5.89 -4.84 21.52
N ASN A 81 6.19 -3.89 22.41
CA ASN A 81 7.38 -3.06 22.31
C ASN A 81 8.67 -3.89 22.41
N LEU A 82 8.74 -4.85 23.34
CA LEU A 82 9.89 -5.75 23.46
C LEU A 82 10.08 -6.57 22.18
N SER A 83 9.00 -7.09 21.62
CA SER A 83 9.03 -7.91 20.40
C SER A 83 9.46 -7.08 19.18
N ARG A 84 8.93 -5.86 19.04
CA ARG A 84 9.34 -4.91 17.98
C ARG A 84 10.82 -4.58 18.09
N ASN A 85 11.29 -4.22 19.29
CA ASN A 85 12.69 -3.91 19.53
C ASN A 85 13.60 -5.11 19.25
N PHE A 86 13.16 -6.33 19.56
CA PHE A 86 13.91 -7.55 19.24
C PHE A 86 14.00 -7.78 17.73
N VAL A 87 12.89 -7.64 17.01
CA VAL A 87 12.87 -7.73 15.54
C VAL A 87 13.79 -6.67 14.93
N ASP A 88 13.71 -5.43 15.39
CA ASP A 88 14.56 -4.34 14.92
C ASP A 88 16.04 -4.57 15.27
N ALA A 89 16.34 -5.17 16.42
CA ALA A 89 17.72 -5.49 16.80
C ALA A 89 18.31 -6.63 15.95
N VAL A 90 17.52 -7.66 15.64
CA VAL A 90 17.96 -8.83 14.86
C VAL A 90 18.00 -8.54 13.37
N LEU A 91 17.02 -7.78 12.87
CA LEU A 91 16.79 -7.57 11.45
C LEU A 91 17.04 -6.13 11.01
N GLY A 92 17.26 -5.16 11.89
CA GLY A 92 17.26 -3.73 11.54
C GLY A 92 18.28 -3.35 10.47
N GLU A 93 19.48 -3.92 10.51
CA GLU A 93 20.50 -3.66 9.48
C GLU A 93 20.21 -4.43 8.17
N GLN A 94 19.76 -5.68 8.27
CA GLN A 94 19.46 -6.52 7.11
C GLN A 94 18.19 -6.07 6.37
N LEU A 95 17.14 -5.67 7.09
CA LEU A 95 15.92 -5.11 6.52
C LEU A 95 16.19 -3.80 5.81
N LYS A 96 17.08 -2.94 6.33
CA LYS A 96 17.44 -1.69 5.66
C LYS A 96 18.07 -1.95 4.30
N ILE A 97 19.02 -2.88 4.24
CA ILE A 97 19.67 -3.31 2.99
C ILE A 97 18.67 -3.95 2.02
N ILE A 98 17.81 -4.85 2.50
CA ILE A 98 16.80 -5.51 1.67
C ILE A 98 15.79 -4.49 1.11
N LYS A 99 15.31 -3.54 1.91
CA LYS A 99 14.34 -2.52 1.49
C LYS A 99 14.93 -1.56 0.46
N GLU A 100 16.18 -1.14 0.69
CA GLU A 100 16.91 -0.26 -0.22
C GLU A 100 17.26 -0.95 -1.54
N GLN A 101 17.56 -2.26 -1.52
CA GLN A 101 17.74 -3.07 -2.72
C GLN A 101 16.42 -3.36 -3.47
N SER A 102 15.33 -3.63 -2.76
CA SER A 102 14.04 -3.95 -3.39
C SER A 102 13.34 -2.74 -4.00
N ASP A 103 13.47 -1.53 -3.44
CA ASP A 103 12.98 -0.31 -4.07
C ASP A 103 13.72 -0.02 -5.40
N LEU A 104 15.02 -0.32 -5.48
CA LEU A 104 15.83 -0.19 -6.70
C LEU A 104 15.51 -1.29 -7.74
N GLU A 105 15.24 -2.52 -7.31
CA GLU A 105 14.84 -3.62 -8.20
C GLU A 105 13.44 -3.44 -8.80
N LEU A 106 12.48 -2.91 -8.03
CA LEU A 106 11.13 -2.63 -8.53
C LEU A 106 11.15 -1.52 -9.59
N VAL A 107 11.88 -0.43 -9.36
CA VAL A 107 12.01 0.67 -10.33
C VAL A 107 12.73 0.22 -11.60
N SER A 108 13.77 -0.63 -11.48
CA SER A 108 14.53 -1.12 -12.64
C SER A 108 13.79 -2.19 -13.44
N ARG A 109 13.05 -3.11 -12.82
CA ARG A 109 12.15 -4.04 -13.55
C ARG A 109 11.05 -3.30 -14.30
N VAL A 110 10.47 -2.24 -13.72
CA VAL A 110 9.43 -1.44 -14.40
C VAL A 110 10.01 -0.60 -15.57
N ARG A 111 11.25 -0.10 -15.45
CA ARG A 111 11.91 0.65 -16.53
C ARG A 111 12.41 -0.24 -17.67
N GLY A 112 12.91 -1.45 -17.39
CA GLY A 112 13.47 -2.35 -18.40
C GLY A 112 12.46 -3.05 -19.32
N LEU A 113 11.16 -3.03 -18.98
CA LEU A 113 10.11 -3.76 -19.70
C LEU A 113 9.38 -2.96 -20.79
N ARG A 114 9.82 -1.73 -21.12
CA ARG A 114 9.03 -0.83 -22.01
C ARG A 114 9.52 -0.60 -23.46
N PRO A 115 10.04 -1.58 -24.21
CA PRO A 115 9.94 -1.51 -25.67
C PRO A 115 8.52 -1.90 -26.16
N ALA A 116 7.89 -2.89 -25.52
CA ALA A 116 6.58 -3.42 -25.96
C ALA A 116 5.41 -2.44 -25.74
N PHE A 117 5.46 -1.60 -24.69
CA PHE A 117 4.42 -0.58 -24.46
C PHE A 117 4.37 0.46 -25.59
N TRP A 118 5.53 0.96 -26.04
CA TRP A 118 5.60 1.93 -27.14
C TRP A 118 5.24 1.33 -28.49
N GLN A 119 5.57 0.06 -28.72
CA GLN A 119 5.11 -0.66 -29.93
C GLN A 119 3.58 -0.77 -29.96
N SER A 120 2.94 -1.15 -28.85
CA SER A 120 1.47 -1.19 -28.76
C SER A 120 0.82 0.18 -28.94
N VAL A 121 1.40 1.24 -28.36
CA VAL A 121 0.89 2.61 -28.54
C VAL A 121 1.02 3.05 -30.00
N ALA A 122 2.17 2.84 -30.64
CA ALA A 122 2.38 3.19 -32.04
C ALA A 122 1.46 2.42 -32.99
N GLN A 123 1.23 1.13 -32.72
CA GLN A 123 0.33 0.28 -33.50
C GLN A 123 -1.12 0.79 -33.42
N ASN A 124 -1.61 1.14 -32.23
CA ASN A 124 -2.97 1.66 -32.07
C ASN A 124 -3.15 3.03 -32.71
N VAL A 125 -2.15 3.92 -32.61
CA VAL A 125 -2.18 5.23 -33.27
C VAL A 125 -2.17 5.08 -34.80
N PHE A 126 -1.39 4.16 -35.35
CA PHE A 126 -1.39 3.89 -36.79
C PHE A 126 -2.74 3.33 -37.27
N ALA A 127 -3.31 2.39 -36.51
CA ALA A 127 -4.62 1.82 -36.80
C ALA A 127 -5.74 2.87 -36.77
N SER A 128 -5.71 3.79 -35.79
CA SER A 128 -6.71 4.85 -35.68
C SER A 128 -6.60 5.87 -36.82
N VAL A 129 -5.38 6.25 -37.21
CA VAL A 129 -5.15 7.12 -38.38
C VAL A 129 -5.67 6.46 -39.67
N LEU A 130 -5.39 5.17 -39.86
CA LEU A 130 -5.87 4.43 -41.03
C LEU A 130 -7.40 4.36 -41.07
N PHE A 131 -8.04 4.15 -39.91
CA PHE A 131 -9.50 4.11 -39.81
C PHE A 131 -10.14 5.47 -40.14
N VAL A 132 -9.59 6.57 -39.61
CA VAL A 132 -10.05 7.92 -39.94
C VAL A 132 -9.87 8.21 -41.43
N LEU A 133 -8.76 7.78 -42.03
CA LEU A 133 -8.52 7.94 -43.47
C LEU A 133 -9.54 7.18 -44.31
N LEU A 134 -9.83 5.92 -43.95
CA LEU A 134 -10.84 5.10 -44.64
C LEU A 134 -12.24 5.72 -44.57
N ILE A 135 -12.64 6.22 -43.40
CA ILE A 135 -13.90 6.97 -43.26
C ILE A 135 -13.89 8.22 -44.13
N GLY A 136 -12.79 8.99 -44.11
CA GLY A 136 -12.65 10.18 -44.94
C GLY A 136 -12.80 9.90 -46.43
N VAL A 137 -12.17 8.81 -46.92
CA VAL A 137 -12.31 8.36 -48.31
C VAL A 137 -13.73 7.93 -48.63
N LEU A 138 -14.41 7.21 -47.73
CA LEU A 138 -15.79 6.78 -47.94
C LEU A 138 -16.76 7.96 -47.96
N VAL A 139 -16.59 8.92 -47.04
CA VAL A 139 -17.34 10.19 -47.04
C VAL A 139 -17.06 10.96 -48.33
N PHE A 140 -15.80 11.05 -48.74
CA PHE A 140 -15.41 11.69 -49.98
C PHE A 140 -16.06 11.03 -51.21
N PHE A 141 -16.07 9.70 -51.30
CA PHE A 141 -16.74 8.99 -52.39
C PHE A 141 -18.25 9.23 -52.39
N THR A 142 -18.91 9.13 -51.24
CA THR A 142 -20.37 9.38 -51.15
C THR A 142 -20.73 10.81 -51.54
N TRP A 143 -19.90 11.79 -51.19
CA TRP A 143 -20.02 13.16 -51.68
C TRP A 143 -19.68 13.29 -53.18
N SER A 144 -18.59 12.67 -53.63
CA SER A 144 -18.07 12.77 -55.00
C SER A 144 -18.97 12.10 -56.04
N PHE A 145 -19.76 11.09 -55.67
CA PHE A 145 -20.77 10.52 -56.56
C PHE A 145 -22.02 11.41 -56.67
N ARG A 146 -22.27 12.28 -55.69
CA ARG A 146 -23.43 13.16 -55.64
C ARG A 146 -23.13 14.57 -56.17
N PHE A 147 -21.90 15.05 -56.00
CA PHE A 147 -21.40 16.36 -56.42
C PHE A 147 -20.03 16.16 -57.09
N GLY A 148 -19.79 16.79 -58.24
CA GLY A 148 -18.57 16.57 -59.03
C GLY A 148 -17.29 16.83 -58.22
N PHE A 149 -16.23 16.07 -58.49
CA PHE A 149 -14.94 16.09 -57.78
C PHE A 149 -14.38 17.51 -57.51
N SER A 150 -14.60 18.44 -58.44
CA SER A 150 -14.16 19.83 -58.32
C SER A 150 -14.85 20.61 -57.19
N GLU A 151 -16.14 20.37 -56.94
CA GLU A 151 -16.91 21.07 -55.91
C GLU A 151 -16.51 20.59 -54.50
N ALA A 152 -16.29 19.29 -54.34
CA ALA A 152 -15.87 18.69 -53.07
C ALA A 152 -14.48 19.16 -52.63
N LEU A 153 -13.52 19.26 -53.56
CA LEU A 153 -12.16 19.71 -53.26
C LEU A 153 -12.10 21.21 -52.96
N GLN A 154 -12.90 22.01 -53.67
CA GLN A 154 -13.00 23.46 -53.47
C GLN A 154 -13.60 23.81 -52.10
N GLN A 155 -14.60 23.05 -51.64
CA GLN A 155 -15.22 23.25 -50.32
C GLN A 155 -14.37 22.74 -49.14
N MET A 156 -13.60 21.66 -49.35
CA MET A 156 -12.66 21.11 -48.37
C MET A 156 -11.40 21.96 -48.21
N MET A 157 -10.81 22.42 -49.33
CA MET A 157 -9.53 23.12 -49.36
C MET A 157 -9.68 24.64 -49.31
N GLY A 158 -10.89 25.17 -49.49
CA GLY A 158 -11.16 26.62 -49.53
C GLY A 158 -10.47 27.34 -50.69
N VAL A 159 -10.14 26.64 -51.77
CA VAL A 159 -9.43 27.19 -52.94
C VAL A 159 -10.37 27.22 -54.14
N GLU A 160 -10.72 28.42 -54.63
CA GLU A 160 -11.40 28.58 -55.92
C GLU A 160 -10.43 28.34 -57.08
N PHE A 161 -10.76 27.41 -57.97
CA PHE A 161 -10.00 27.23 -59.20
C PHE A 161 -10.32 28.36 -60.18
N VAL A 162 -9.42 29.34 -60.29
CA VAL A 162 -9.48 30.37 -61.34
C VAL A 162 -9.32 29.69 -62.71
N ASN A 163 -10.35 29.80 -63.55
CA ASN A 163 -10.36 29.24 -64.89
C ASN A 163 -9.41 30.04 -65.82
N LYS A 164 -8.64 29.34 -66.65
CA LYS A 164 -7.58 29.91 -67.51
C LYS A 164 -8.15 30.62 -68.77
N SER A 165 -9.26 31.33 -68.64
CA SER A 165 -9.84 32.16 -69.70
C SER A 165 -9.75 33.66 -69.43
N ASP A 166 -9.36 34.08 -68.21
CA ASP A 166 -9.21 35.50 -67.84
C ASP A 166 -7.76 35.99 -67.79
N SER A 167 -6.87 35.40 -68.59
CA SER A 167 -5.54 35.97 -68.80
C SER A 167 -5.62 37.13 -69.81
N PRO A 168 -5.25 38.38 -69.45
CA PRO A 168 -5.18 39.45 -70.43
C PRO A 168 -4.07 39.13 -71.44
N ASN A 169 -4.45 39.05 -72.71
CA ASN A 169 -3.58 38.76 -73.85
C ASN A 169 -2.45 39.81 -73.96
N PRO A 170 -1.16 39.45 -73.79
CA PRO A 170 -0.06 40.39 -73.94
C PRO A 170 0.59 40.23 -75.32
N SER A 171 -0.10 40.59 -76.40
CA SER A 171 0.58 40.97 -77.66
C SER A 171 -0.39 41.57 -78.70
N SER A 172 -0.39 42.89 -78.83
CA SER A 172 -0.51 43.55 -80.14
C SER A 172 0.72 44.43 -80.33
N GLY A 173 1.50 44.09 -81.36
CA GLY A 173 2.86 44.54 -81.57
C GLY A 173 3.05 46.01 -81.89
N LYS A 174 4.29 46.47 -81.69
CA LYS A 174 4.89 47.62 -82.35
C LYS A 174 4.97 47.39 -83.87
N SER A 175 4.63 48.41 -84.67
CA SER A 175 5.41 48.74 -85.88
C SER A 175 5.05 50.12 -86.45
N ARG A 176 6.11 50.91 -86.60
CA ARG A 176 6.34 52.11 -87.44
C ARG A 176 5.65 53.42 -87.05
#